data_AF-A0A536CID4-F1
#
_entry.id   AF-A0A536CID4-F1
#
_cell.length_a   1.000
_cell.length_b   1.000
_cell.length_c   1.000
_cell.angle_alpha   90.00
_cell.angle_beta   90.00
_cell.angle_gamma   90.00
#
_symmetry.space_group_name_H-M   'P 1'
#
loop_
_entity.id
_entity.type
_entity.pdbx_description
1 polymer ?
#
loop_
_entity_poly.entity_id
_entity_poly.type
_entity_poly.pdbx_seq_one_letter_code
_entity_poly.pdbx_strand_id
1 'polypeptide(L)'
;MLQSIVAQLAAVLPGYATVARAADVLRLAPRSVRDLIYSGRLPSSRVGRLHYVRASDLEAERRRRLGAPLPRRTPRPVRPRTSATPERPIKRPHVDPALRRQRAAERAEVVMRWAERHAPSNPLVPFSPVITVDRVTCASCGRAIHPNQRALEARESGDRLCLTCGRRALMQWADRRRLEAAAARRLAQDLGAGAETRVA
;
A
#
# COMPACT_ATOMS: atom_id res chain seq x y z
N MET A 1 18.43 -8.88 -0.07
CA MET A 1 18.35 -7.68 -0.94
C MET A 1 17.04 -6.89 -0.84
N LEU A 2 15.84 -7.50 -0.75
CA LEU A 2 14.56 -6.75 -0.69
C LEU A 2 14.40 -5.79 0.52
N GLN A 3 15.14 -5.99 1.62
CA GLN A 3 15.08 -5.09 2.78
C GLN A 3 15.70 -3.71 2.50
N SER A 4 16.68 -3.59 1.60
CA SER A 4 17.31 -2.29 1.31
C SER A 4 16.41 -1.39 0.47
N ILE A 5 15.67 -1.95 -0.50
CA ILE A 5 14.77 -1.19 -1.37
C ILE A 5 13.58 -0.63 -0.57
N VAL A 6 13.03 -1.40 0.37
CA VAL A 6 11.96 -0.92 1.26
C VAL A 6 12.48 0.14 2.21
N ALA A 7 13.71 0.00 2.73
CA ALA A 7 14.34 1.04 3.56
C ALA A 7 14.64 2.33 2.78
N GLN A 8 15.06 2.22 1.52
CA GLN A 8 15.32 3.34 0.63
C GLN A 8 14.01 4.05 0.22
N LEU A 9 12.96 3.32 -0.16
CA LEU A 9 11.64 3.91 -0.47
C LEU A 9 10.98 4.53 0.76
N ALA A 10 11.19 3.96 1.95
CA ALA A 10 10.71 4.49 3.21
C ALA A 10 11.37 5.82 3.59
N ALA A 11 12.59 6.09 3.13
CA ALA A 11 13.24 7.39 3.28
C ALA A 11 12.59 8.48 2.40
N VAL A 12 11.82 8.09 1.38
CA VAL A 12 11.27 8.98 0.35
C VAL A 12 9.78 9.29 0.55
N LEU A 13 9.08 8.63 1.49
CA LEU A 13 7.68 8.96 1.77
C LEU A 13 7.57 10.35 2.43
N PRO A 14 7.08 11.38 1.73
CA PRO A 14 7.01 12.72 2.29
C PRO A 14 6.09 12.73 3.51
N GLY A 15 6.60 13.24 4.63
CA GLY A 15 5.86 13.36 5.89
C GLY A 15 5.88 12.14 6.81
N TYR A 16 6.60 11.06 6.48
CA TYR A 16 6.82 9.92 7.37
C TYR A 16 8.31 9.60 7.52
N ALA A 17 8.66 8.97 8.65
CA ALA A 17 10.01 8.55 8.97
C ALA A 17 9.99 7.13 9.55
N THR A 18 11.02 6.34 9.22
CA THR A 18 11.25 5.03 9.83
C THR A 18 11.73 5.17 11.28
N VAL A 19 11.72 4.08 12.04
CA VAL A 19 12.29 4.04 13.39
C VAL A 19 13.75 4.48 13.43
N ALA A 20 14.56 4.09 12.43
CA ALA A 20 15.97 4.49 12.35
C ALA A 20 16.09 6.02 12.14
N ARG A 21 15.35 6.58 11.17
CA ARG A 21 15.36 8.03 10.94
C ARG A 21 14.80 8.82 12.14
N ALA A 22 13.77 8.30 12.78
CA ALA A 22 13.22 8.86 14.01
C ALA A 22 14.25 8.88 15.15
N ALA A 23 15.07 7.83 15.26
CA ALA A 23 16.15 7.72 16.23
C ALA A 23 17.20 8.83 16.01
N ASP A 24 17.59 9.07 14.76
CA ASP A 24 18.51 10.16 14.40
C ASP A 24 17.93 11.54 14.76
N VAL A 25 16.66 11.78 14.40
CA VAL A 25 15.99 13.08 14.63
C VAL A 25 15.80 13.37 16.12
N LEU A 26 15.44 12.35 16.90
CA LEU A 26 15.23 12.49 18.35
C LEU A 26 16.52 12.34 19.16
N ARG A 27 17.65 12.00 18.51
CA ARG A 27 18.92 11.61 19.15
C ARG A 27 18.73 10.54 20.23
N LEU A 28 17.99 9.49 19.89
CA LEU A 28 17.71 8.33 20.75
C LEU A 28 18.25 7.05 20.13
N ALA A 29 18.38 6.01 20.94
CA ALA A 29 18.57 4.67 20.41
C ALA A 29 17.29 4.19 19.70
N PRO A 30 17.38 3.41 18.59
CA PRO A 30 16.21 2.86 17.90
C PRO A 30 15.29 2.03 18.82
N ARG A 31 15.85 1.38 19.86
CA ARG A 31 15.07 0.66 20.88
C ARG A 31 14.15 1.59 21.66
N SER A 32 14.66 2.73 22.14
CA SER A 32 13.86 3.72 22.88
C SER A 32 12.74 4.31 22.03
N VAL A 33 12.96 4.48 20.72
CA VAL A 33 11.89 4.91 19.81
C VAL A 33 10.79 3.85 19.71
N ARG A 34 11.14 2.56 19.66
CA ARG A 34 10.14 1.48 19.70
C ARG A 34 9.39 1.46 21.03
N ASP A 35 10.07 1.68 22.15
CA ASP A 35 9.44 1.73 23.46
C ASP A 35 8.40 2.87 23.54
N LEU A 36 8.70 4.05 22.97
CA LEU A 36 7.73 5.15 22.86
C LEU A 36 6.50 4.79 22.00
N ILE A 37 6.72 3.99 20.95
CA ILE A 37 5.63 3.50 20.09
C ILE A 37 4.77 2.49 20.86
N TYR A 38 5.39 1.52 21.53
CA TYR A 38 4.68 0.47 22.27
C TYR A 38 3.98 0.99 23.51
N SER A 39 4.52 2.02 24.15
CA SER A 39 3.85 2.72 25.25
C SER A 39 2.75 3.68 24.78
N GLY A 40 2.50 3.78 23.48
CA GLY A 40 1.48 4.67 22.90
C GLY A 40 1.80 6.17 22.96
N ARG A 41 3.04 6.55 23.34
CA ARG A 41 3.44 7.97 23.42
C ARG A 41 3.75 8.57 22.06
N LEU A 42 4.24 7.76 21.13
CA LEU A 42 4.56 8.17 19.77
C LEU A 42 3.64 7.45 18.76
N PRO A 43 2.66 8.17 18.15
CA PRO A 43 1.77 7.57 17.16
C PRO A 43 2.55 6.98 15.99
N SER A 44 2.25 5.72 15.63
CA SER A 44 2.88 5.06 14.48
C SER A 44 1.86 4.37 13.59
N SER A 45 2.20 4.24 12.32
CA SER A 45 1.50 3.40 11.34
C SER A 45 2.38 2.22 10.97
N ARG A 46 1.81 1.01 10.97
CA ARG A 46 2.55 -0.21 10.65
C ARG A 46 2.35 -0.57 9.18
N VAL A 47 3.45 -0.72 8.44
CA VAL A 47 3.43 -1.23 7.06
C VAL A 47 4.29 -2.48 7.02
N GLY A 48 3.64 -3.64 6.94
CA GLY A 48 4.26 -4.95 7.10
C GLY A 48 4.86 -5.15 8.50
N ARG A 49 6.18 -5.28 8.57
CA ARG A 49 6.93 -5.44 9.84
C ARG A 49 7.59 -4.15 10.33
N LEU A 50 7.44 -3.05 9.61
CA LEU A 50 8.09 -1.79 9.90
C LEU A 50 7.10 -0.79 10.50
N HIS A 51 7.57 0.01 11.45
CA HIS A 51 6.84 1.14 12.01
C HIS A 51 7.27 2.44 11.33
N TYR A 52 6.29 3.25 10.99
CA TYR A 52 6.44 4.58 10.40
C TYR A 52 5.82 5.60 11.33
N VAL A 53 6.54 6.68 11.60
CA VAL A 53 6.10 7.80 12.43
C VAL A 53 5.93 9.02 11.54
N ARG A 54 4.87 9.80 11.73
CA ARG A 54 4.68 11.04 10.98
C ARG A 54 5.73 12.07 11.40
N ALA A 55 6.27 12.83 10.45
CA ALA A 55 7.23 13.89 10.72
C ALA A 55 6.70 14.93 11.73
N SER A 56 5.41 15.25 11.65
CA SER A 56 4.74 16.14 12.60
C SER A 56 4.73 15.62 14.04
N ASP A 57 4.58 14.30 14.22
CA ASP A 57 4.54 13.67 15.54
C ASP A 57 5.96 13.55 16.12
N LEU A 58 6.98 13.33 15.27
CA LEU A 58 8.39 13.39 15.68
C LEU A 58 8.80 14.78 16.15
N GLU A 59 8.44 15.82 15.39
CA GLU A 59 8.76 17.20 15.77
C GLU A 59 8.02 17.60 17.06
N ALA A 60 6.78 17.15 17.25
CA ALA A 60 6.06 17.33 18.51
C ALA A 60 6.78 16.67 19.69
N GLU A 61 7.25 15.42 19.54
CA GLU A 61 7.99 14.71 20.59
C GLU A 61 9.35 15.36 20.89
N ARG A 62 10.06 15.82 19.84
CA ARG A 62 11.30 16.59 19.98
C ARG A 62 11.07 17.85 20.81
N ARG A 63 9.99 18.59 20.53
CA ARG A 63 9.63 19.80 21.29
C ARG A 63 9.31 19.50 22.75
N ARG A 64 8.55 18.44 23.05
CA ARG A 64 8.27 18.03 24.45
C ARG A 64 9.55 17.80 25.23
N ARG A 65 10.56 17.16 24.62
CA ARG A 65 11.86 16.89 25.25
C ARG A 65 12.69 18.14 25.46
N LEU A 66 12.60 19.11 24.57
CA LEU A 66 13.25 20.42 24.70
C LEU A 66 12.48 21.38 25.61
N GLY A 67 11.35 20.97 26.20
CA GLY A 67 10.47 21.87 26.95
C GLY A 67 9.83 22.97 26.10
N ALA A 68 9.91 22.87 24.77
CA ALA A 68 9.35 23.85 23.86
C ALA A 68 7.82 23.72 23.79
N PRO A 69 7.09 24.84 23.66
CA PRO A 69 5.64 24.80 23.54
C PRO A 69 5.24 23.97 22.32
N LEU A 70 4.33 23.03 22.55
CA LEU A 70 3.71 22.29 21.47
C LEU A 70 2.91 23.26 20.60
N PRO A 71 2.93 23.12 19.27
CA PRO A 71 1.99 23.85 18.44
C PRO A 71 0.60 23.50 18.96
N ARG A 72 -0.16 24.53 19.40
CA ARG A 72 -1.55 24.34 19.80
C ARG A 72 -2.23 23.65 18.63
N ARG A 73 -2.62 22.38 18.82
CA ARG A 73 -3.52 21.74 17.87
C ARG A 73 -4.77 22.61 17.89
N THR A 74 -4.98 23.37 16.82
CA THR A 74 -6.29 23.96 16.57
C THR A 74 -7.26 22.79 16.69
N PRO A 75 -8.19 22.81 17.67
CA PRO A 75 -9.12 21.72 17.84
C PRO A 75 -9.74 21.49 16.47
N ARG A 76 -9.42 20.34 15.86
CA ARG A 76 -10.07 19.94 14.61
C ARG A 76 -11.55 20.03 14.94
N PRO A 77 -12.36 20.82 14.21
CA PRO A 77 -13.77 20.97 14.53
C PRO A 77 -14.29 19.57 14.73
N VAL A 78 -14.70 19.27 15.96
CA VAL A 78 -15.18 17.95 16.33
C VAL A 78 -16.40 17.80 15.46
N ARG A 79 -16.24 17.13 14.32
CA ARG A 79 -17.35 16.82 13.44
C ARG A 79 -18.34 16.13 14.36
N PRO A 80 -19.52 16.73 14.62
CA PRO A 80 -20.40 16.26 15.68
C PRO A 80 -20.54 14.77 15.47
N ARG A 81 -19.96 14.03 16.41
CA ARG A 81 -20.02 12.58 16.40
C ARG A 81 -21.49 12.35 16.68
N THR A 82 -22.26 12.08 15.63
CA THR A 82 -23.69 11.80 15.72
C THR A 82 -23.82 10.54 16.56
N SER A 83 -23.79 10.74 17.88
CA SER A 83 -23.98 9.73 18.89
C SER A 83 -25.41 9.24 18.70
N ALA A 84 -25.53 7.93 18.52
CA ALA A 84 -26.80 7.24 18.35
C ALA A 84 -27.57 7.65 17.09
N THR A 85 -27.07 7.23 15.92
CA THR A 85 -28.06 6.68 14.98
C THR A 85 -28.51 5.36 15.61
N PRO A 86 -29.75 5.22 16.10
CA PRO A 86 -30.23 3.92 16.54
C PRO A 86 -29.97 2.91 15.43
N GLU A 87 -29.58 1.68 15.78
CA GLU A 87 -29.50 0.54 14.87
C GLU A 87 -30.90 0.27 14.30
N ARG A 88 -31.39 1.14 13.42
CA ARG A 88 -32.49 0.82 12.55
C ARG A 88 -31.95 -0.31 11.68
N PRO A 89 -32.60 -1.49 11.64
CA PRO A 89 -32.22 -2.52 10.70
C PRO A 89 -32.17 -1.84 9.34
N ILE A 90 -30.98 -1.78 8.75
CA ILE A 90 -30.76 -1.18 7.45
C ILE A 90 -31.56 -2.07 6.50
N LYS A 91 -32.83 -1.72 6.28
CA LYS A 91 -33.65 -2.28 5.22
C LYS A 91 -32.94 -1.88 3.95
N ARG A 92 -32.03 -2.74 3.48
CA ARG A 92 -31.37 -2.57 2.20
C ARG A 92 -32.51 -2.37 1.21
N PRO A 93 -32.59 -1.23 0.50
CA PRO A 93 -33.64 -1.02 -0.47
C PRO A 93 -33.62 -2.24 -1.40
N HIS A 94 -34.77 -2.88 -1.58
CA HIS A 94 -34.89 -3.97 -2.55
C HIS A 94 -34.69 -3.35 -3.93
N VAL A 95 -33.45 -3.38 -4.41
CA VAL A 95 -33.11 -2.86 -5.73
C VAL A 95 -33.63 -3.88 -6.74
N ASP A 96 -34.49 -3.41 -7.63
CA ASP A 96 -35.04 -4.20 -8.73
C ASP A 96 -33.90 -4.93 -9.49
N PRO A 97 -33.97 -6.28 -9.60
CA PRO A 97 -33.02 -7.07 -10.38
C PRO A 97 -32.84 -6.60 -11.82
N ALA A 98 -33.88 -6.07 -12.47
CA ALA A 98 -33.80 -5.56 -13.83
C ALA A 98 -32.91 -4.31 -13.91
N LEU A 99 -33.13 -3.34 -13.03
CA LEU A 99 -32.29 -2.14 -12.92
C LEU A 99 -30.83 -2.49 -12.57
N ARG A 100 -30.61 -3.52 -11.75
CA ARG A 100 -29.25 -4.00 -11.42
C ARG A 100 -28.53 -4.58 -12.65
N ARG A 101 -29.24 -5.33 -13.50
CA ARG A 101 -28.70 -5.86 -14.77
C ARG A 101 -28.39 -4.75 -15.75
N GLN A 102 -29.29 -3.78 -15.91
CA GLN A 102 -29.07 -2.61 -16.77
C GLN A 102 -27.80 -1.84 -16.37
N ARG A 103 -27.68 -1.46 -15.08
CA ARG A 103 -26.47 -0.76 -14.58
C ARG A 103 -25.20 -1.59 -14.71
N ALA A 104 -25.31 -2.93 -14.65
CA ALA A 104 -24.16 -3.80 -14.90
C ALA A 104 -23.73 -3.76 -16.37
N ALA A 105 -24.69 -3.76 -17.31
CA ALA A 105 -24.43 -3.62 -18.74
C ALA A 105 -23.82 -2.25 -19.07
N GLU A 106 -24.39 -1.15 -18.55
CA GLU A 106 -23.84 0.21 -18.73
C GLU A 106 -22.39 0.31 -18.23
N ARG A 107 -22.10 -0.24 -17.05
CA ARG A 107 -20.72 -0.28 -16.54
C ARG A 107 -19.80 -1.14 -17.40
N ALA A 108 -20.29 -2.27 -17.92
CA ALA A 108 -19.51 -3.12 -18.81
C ALA A 108 -19.16 -2.37 -20.10
N GLU A 109 -20.09 -1.61 -20.68
CA GLU A 109 -19.84 -0.80 -21.87
C GLU A 109 -18.80 0.29 -21.62
N VAL A 110 -18.88 1.00 -20.47
CA VAL A 110 -17.86 2.00 -20.08
C VAL A 110 -16.47 1.35 -19.94
N VAL A 111 -16.40 0.16 -19.35
CA VAL A 111 -15.14 -0.59 -19.22
C VAL A 111 -14.60 -1.03 -20.58
N MET A 112 -15.46 -1.54 -21.48
CA MET A 112 -15.07 -1.92 -22.84
C MET A 112 -14.53 -0.72 -23.63
N ARG A 113 -15.25 0.41 -23.63
CA ARG A 113 -14.82 1.64 -24.31
C ARG A 113 -13.54 2.23 -23.71
N TRP A 114 -13.32 2.03 -22.41
CA TRP A 114 -12.05 2.39 -21.78
C TRP A 114 -10.93 1.46 -22.27
N ALA A 115 -11.16 0.15 -22.31
CA ALA A 115 -10.19 -0.86 -22.75
C ALA A 115 -9.83 -0.75 -24.25
N GLU A 116 -10.78 -0.40 -25.11
CA GLU A 116 -10.52 -0.12 -26.54
C GLU A 116 -9.60 1.08 -26.71
N ARG A 117 -9.84 2.16 -25.95
CA ARG A 117 -9.00 3.37 -25.99
C ARG A 117 -7.62 3.15 -25.37
N HIS A 118 -7.56 2.34 -24.33
CA HIS A 118 -6.35 2.04 -23.59
C HIS A 118 -6.06 0.58 -23.85
N ALA A 119 -5.61 0.28 -25.10
CA ALA A 119 -5.31 -1.06 -25.59
C ALA A 119 -4.87 -1.93 -24.42
N PRO A 120 -5.60 -3.03 -24.08
CA PRO A 120 -5.42 -3.71 -22.82
C PRO A 120 -3.96 -4.03 -22.70
N SER A 121 -3.26 -3.25 -21.86
CA SER A 121 -1.87 -3.48 -21.59
C SER A 121 -1.93 -4.76 -20.80
N ASN A 122 -1.85 -5.91 -21.48
CA ASN A 122 -1.85 -7.22 -20.84
C ASN A 122 -0.74 -7.11 -19.82
N PRO A 123 -1.07 -6.93 -18.53
CA PRO A 123 -0.06 -6.53 -17.58
C PRO A 123 0.89 -7.73 -17.58
N LEU A 124 2.15 -7.48 -17.92
CA LEU A 124 3.17 -8.51 -17.94
C LEU A 124 3.31 -9.00 -16.50
N VAL A 125 2.48 -9.98 -16.14
CA VAL A 125 2.55 -10.66 -14.86
C VAL A 125 3.83 -11.49 -14.95
N PRO A 126 4.79 -11.29 -14.02
CA PRO A 126 6.10 -11.94 -14.11
C PRO A 126 6.05 -13.42 -13.73
N PHE A 127 4.85 -14.01 -13.60
CA PHE A 127 4.65 -15.38 -13.19
C PHE A 127 3.66 -16.08 -14.13
N SER A 128 3.98 -17.30 -14.54
CA SER A 128 3.10 -18.20 -15.27
C SER A 128 2.77 -19.43 -14.40
N PRO A 129 1.51 -19.91 -14.38
CA PRO A 129 1.20 -21.18 -13.77
C PRO A 129 1.77 -22.32 -14.62
N VAL A 130 2.44 -23.27 -13.98
CA VAL A 130 3.01 -24.46 -14.63
C VAL A 130 2.67 -25.72 -13.84
N ILE A 131 2.63 -26.86 -14.52
CA ILE A 131 2.55 -28.18 -13.89
C ILE A 131 3.95 -28.79 -13.97
N THR A 132 4.49 -29.21 -12.83
CA THR A 132 5.87 -29.72 -12.76
C THR A 132 5.93 -31.16 -13.24
N VAL A 133 6.79 -31.45 -14.21
CA VAL A 133 7.01 -32.83 -14.71
C VAL A 133 7.93 -33.61 -13.77
N ASP A 134 8.97 -32.95 -13.27
CA ASP A 134 9.94 -33.51 -12.34
C ASP A 134 9.82 -32.95 -10.94
N ARG A 135 10.45 -33.62 -9.97
CA ARG A 135 10.60 -33.10 -8.62
C ARG A 135 11.52 -31.88 -8.66
N VAL A 136 11.00 -30.74 -8.24
CA VAL A 136 11.76 -29.47 -8.18
C VAL A 136 11.72 -28.89 -6.77
N THR A 137 12.68 -28.05 -6.42
CA THR A 137 12.69 -27.32 -5.16
C THR A 137 12.17 -25.91 -5.37
N CYS A 138 11.33 -25.43 -4.45
CA CYS A 138 10.86 -24.05 -4.45
C CYS A 138 12.04 -23.09 -4.23
N ALA A 139 12.33 -22.22 -5.20
CA ALA A 139 13.43 -21.28 -5.13
C ALA A 139 13.38 -20.33 -3.92
N SER A 140 12.18 -20.07 -3.37
CA SER A 140 12.01 -19.16 -2.23
C SER A 140 12.12 -19.84 -0.85
N CYS A 141 11.68 -21.08 -0.69
CA CYS A 141 11.59 -21.72 0.64
C CYS A 141 12.24 -23.11 0.72
N GLY A 142 12.84 -23.60 -0.38
CA GLY A 142 13.48 -24.91 -0.45
C GLY A 142 12.50 -26.11 -0.44
N ARG A 143 11.20 -25.89 -0.22
CA ARG A 143 10.20 -26.96 -0.19
C ARG A 143 10.19 -27.72 -1.52
N ALA A 144 10.25 -29.05 -1.46
CA ALA A 144 10.07 -29.90 -2.62
C ALA A 144 8.65 -29.79 -3.18
N ILE A 145 8.56 -29.65 -4.50
CA ILE A 145 7.34 -29.67 -5.30
C ILE A 145 7.37 -30.98 -6.08
N HIS A 146 6.37 -31.82 -5.89
CA HIS A 146 6.33 -33.14 -6.50
C HIS A 146 5.89 -33.06 -7.97
N PRO A 147 6.22 -34.06 -8.80
CA PRO A 147 5.64 -34.22 -10.12
C PRO A 147 4.10 -34.08 -10.10
N ASN A 148 3.55 -33.54 -11.19
CA ASN A 148 2.13 -33.25 -11.39
C ASN A 148 1.50 -32.24 -10.41
N GLN A 149 2.31 -31.53 -9.61
CA GLN A 149 1.81 -30.41 -8.80
C GLN A 149 1.86 -29.09 -9.57
N ARG A 150 0.95 -28.17 -9.22
CA ARG A 150 0.96 -26.81 -9.75
C ARG A 150 2.03 -25.98 -9.05
N ALA A 151 2.80 -25.23 -9.83
CA ALA A 151 3.76 -24.23 -9.37
C ALA A 151 3.55 -22.91 -10.12
N LEU A 152 4.22 -21.85 -9.67
CA LEU A 152 4.40 -20.65 -10.47
C LEU A 152 5.86 -20.60 -10.94
N GLU A 153 6.06 -20.29 -12.22
CA GLU A 153 7.37 -20.06 -12.81
C GLU A 153 7.56 -18.57 -13.03
N ALA A 154 8.69 -18.03 -12.56
CA ALA A 154 9.06 -16.64 -12.80
C ALA A 154 9.53 -16.49 -14.26
N ARG A 155 8.87 -15.62 -15.05
CA ARG A 155 9.14 -15.47 -16.49
C ARG A 155 10.56 -14.99 -16.81
N GLU A 156 11.17 -14.23 -15.91
CA GLU A 156 12.51 -13.65 -16.10
C GLU A 156 13.62 -14.60 -15.69
N SER A 157 13.48 -15.34 -14.58
CA SER A 157 14.54 -16.21 -14.06
C SER A 157 14.33 -17.69 -14.33
N GLY A 158 13.12 -18.12 -14.70
CA GLY A 158 12.74 -19.53 -14.77
C GLY A 158 12.58 -20.21 -13.41
N ASP A 159 12.68 -19.45 -12.30
CA ASP A 159 12.57 -20.01 -10.96
C ASP A 159 11.17 -20.54 -10.69
N ARG A 160 11.11 -21.76 -10.12
CA ARG A 160 9.85 -22.39 -9.73
C ARG A 160 9.54 -22.12 -8.26
N LEU A 161 8.33 -21.65 -8.01
CA LEU A 161 7.81 -21.32 -6.69
C LEU A 161 6.62 -22.22 -6.35
N CYS A 162 6.59 -22.74 -5.13
CA CYS A 162 5.39 -23.40 -4.62
C CYS A 162 4.24 -22.40 -4.54
N LEU A 163 2.98 -22.85 -4.64
CA LEU A 163 1.82 -21.97 -4.71
C LEU A 163 1.75 -20.94 -3.57
N THR A 164 2.20 -21.29 -2.36
CA THR A 164 2.24 -20.36 -1.21
C THR A 164 3.24 -19.21 -1.44
N CYS A 165 4.46 -19.53 -1.89
CA CYS A 165 5.49 -18.52 -2.16
C CYS A 165 5.16 -17.72 -3.42
N GLY A 166 4.67 -18.40 -4.46
CA GLY A 166 4.19 -17.78 -5.69
C GLY A 166 3.06 -16.79 -5.45
N ARG A 167 2.04 -17.16 -4.66
CA ARG A 167 0.96 -16.22 -4.26
C ARG A 167 1.50 -15.00 -3.53
N ARG A 168 2.45 -15.19 -2.60
CA ARG A 168 3.07 -14.08 -1.87
C ARG A 168 3.83 -13.14 -2.81
N ALA A 169 4.61 -13.69 -3.74
CA ALA A 169 5.35 -12.92 -4.73
C ALA A 169 4.40 -12.14 -5.67
N LEU A 170 3.33 -12.78 -6.13
CA LEU A 170 2.30 -12.15 -6.96
C LEU A 170 1.62 -10.97 -6.24
N MET A 171 1.25 -11.13 -4.96
CA MET A 171 0.66 -10.05 -4.16
C MET A 171 1.63 -8.88 -3.97
N GLN A 172 2.91 -9.17 -3.68
CA GLN A 172 3.93 -8.14 -3.54
C GLN A 172 4.16 -7.36 -4.85
N TRP A 173 4.17 -8.05 -5.99
CA TRP A 173 4.24 -7.42 -7.30
C TRP A 173 3.02 -6.53 -7.56
N ALA A 174 1.80 -7.03 -7.27
CA ALA A 174 0.58 -6.26 -7.47
C ALA A 174 0.55 -5.00 -6.59
N ASP A 175 0.97 -5.10 -5.33
CA ASP A 175 1.07 -3.95 -4.42
C ASP A 175 2.08 -2.92 -4.93
N ARG A 176 3.24 -3.36 -5.46
CA ARG A 176 4.22 -2.47 -6.08
C ARG A 176 3.63 -1.72 -7.26
N ARG A 177 2.94 -2.41 -8.18
CA ARG A 177 2.27 -1.77 -9.33
C ARG A 177 1.20 -0.77 -8.92
N ARG A 178 0.47 -1.03 -7.84
CA ARG A 178 -0.50 -0.06 -7.27
C ARG A 178 0.19 1.19 -6.75
N LEU A 179 1.30 1.04 -6.06
CA LEU A 179 2.09 2.17 -5.54
C LEU A 179 2.70 3.00 -6.68
N GLU A 180 3.26 2.33 -7.70
CA GLU A 180 3.77 2.99 -8.92
C GLU A 180 2.66 3.78 -9.62
N ALA A 181 1.50 3.17 -9.84
CA ALA A 181 0.36 3.85 -10.46
C ALA A 181 -0.14 5.05 -9.63
N ALA A 182 -0.13 4.94 -8.29
CA ALA A 182 -0.47 6.06 -7.41
C ALA A 182 0.57 7.18 -7.45
N ALA A 183 1.87 6.86 -7.56
CA ALA A 183 2.93 7.83 -7.75
C ALA A 183 2.80 8.54 -9.12
N ALA A 184 2.57 7.79 -10.21
CA ALA A 184 2.36 8.34 -11.54
C ALA A 184 1.17 9.30 -11.60
N ARG A 185 0.04 8.97 -10.93
CA ARG A 185 -1.11 9.89 -10.84
C ARG A 185 -0.78 11.19 -10.11
N ARG A 186 0.03 11.13 -9.04
CA ARG A 186 0.46 12.34 -8.32
C ARG A 186 1.36 13.21 -9.19
N LEU A 187 2.35 12.61 -9.85
CA LEU A 187 3.21 13.33 -10.80
C LEU A 187 2.42 13.97 -11.94
N ALA A 188 1.44 13.26 -12.50
CA ALA A 188 0.56 13.80 -13.54
C ALA A 188 -0.27 14.99 -13.03
N GLN A 189 -0.74 14.95 -11.78
CA GLN A 189 -1.45 16.08 -11.16
C GLN A 189 -0.52 17.27 -10.94
N ASP A 190 0.70 17.05 -10.45
CA ASP A 190 1.69 18.12 -10.22
C ASP A 190 2.11 18.79 -11.53
N LEU A 191 2.29 18.02 -12.61
CA LEU A 191 2.62 18.53 -13.95
C LEU A 191 1.43 19.25 -14.61
N GLY A 192 0.21 18.74 -14.44
CA GLY A 192 -1.00 19.37 -14.97
C GLY A 192 -1.36 20.68 -14.25
N ALA A 193 -1.17 20.74 -12.93
CA ALA A 193 -1.39 21.95 -12.13
C ALA A 193 -0.40 23.08 -12.46
N GLY A 194 0.78 22.75 -13.00
CA GLY A 194 1.77 23.73 -13.47
C GLY A 194 1.50 24.29 -14.88
N ALA A 195 0.63 23.65 -15.68
CA ALA A 195 0.38 24.05 -17.06
C ALA A 195 -0.64 25.21 -17.20
N GLU A 196 -1.54 25.39 -16.23
CA GLU A 196 -2.55 26.45 -16.26
C GLU A 196 -2.04 27.83 -15.78
N THR A 197 -0.82 27.93 -15.24
CA THR A 197 -0.34 29.17 -14.57
C THR A 197 0.56 30.09 -15.41
N ARG A 198 0.71 29.86 -16.73
CA ARG A 198 1.59 30.69 -17.60
C ARG A 198 0.89 31.17 -18.88
N VAL A 199 -0.26 31.80 -18.74
CA VAL A 199 -0.81 32.71 -19.76
C VAL A 199 -1.06 34.04 -19.08
N ALA A 200 -0.05 34.91 -19.12
CA ALA A 200 -0.12 36.32 -18.75
C ALA A 200 0.75 37.11 -19.73
#